data_AF-E9RTJ7-F1
#
_entry.id   AF-E9RTJ7-F1
#
_cell.length_a   1.000
_cell.length_b   1.000
_cell.length_c   1.000
_cell.angle_alpha   90.00
_cell.angle_beta   90.00
_cell.angle_gamma   90.00
#
_symmetry.space_group_name_H-M   'P 1'
#
loop_
_entity.id
_entity.type
_entity.pdbx_description
1 polymer ?
#
loop_
_entity_poly.entity_id
_entity_poly.type
_entity_poly.pdbx_seq_one_letter_code
_entity_poly.pdbx_strand_id
1 'polypeptide(L)'
;MKRKVGDKVRIRPDLKSNIEYGCVEAVDEMCTLQGQIMKISEVCTENKYYLMEEDHGDFLWTDEMFDSSMTNGEMIRSMSDEELADWLVEVYKNTKTFDEIYEWLKERWCEGE
;
A
#
# COMPACT_ATOMS: atom_id res chain seq x y z
N MET A 1 -0.41 13.09 4.24
CA MET A 1 -0.15 11.64 4.26
C MET A 1 -1.49 10.93 4.29
N LYS A 2 -1.87 10.31 3.18
CA LYS A 2 -3.12 9.53 3.08
C LYS A 2 -2.97 8.11 3.62
N ARG A 3 -1.74 7.59 3.67
CA ARG A 3 -1.41 6.23 4.08
C ARG A 3 -0.83 6.20 5.49
N LYS A 4 -0.91 5.04 6.15
CA LYS A 4 -0.36 4.80 7.49
C LYS A 4 0.69 3.68 7.45
N VAL A 5 1.48 3.58 8.52
CA VAL A 5 2.43 2.47 8.72
C VAL A 5 1.69 1.14 8.62
N GLY A 6 2.27 0.21 7.86
CA GLY A 6 1.72 -1.11 7.57
C GLY A 6 0.78 -1.17 6.36
N ASP A 7 0.39 -0.03 5.77
CA ASP A 7 -0.36 -0.06 4.51
C ASP A 7 0.54 -0.59 3.39
N LYS A 8 -0.02 -1.49 2.56
CA LYS A 8 0.57 -1.91 1.30
C LYS A 8 0.10 -0.99 0.18
N VAL A 9 1.03 -0.51 -0.63
CA VAL A 9 0.78 0.39 -1.76
C VAL A 9 1.48 -0.14 -3.00
N ARG A 10 0.86 0.05 -4.17
CA ARG A 10 1.51 -0.23 -5.44
C ARG A 10 2.25 1.01 -5.92
N ILE A 11 3.51 0.85 -6.31
CA ILE A 11 4.24 1.91 -7.02
C ILE A 11 3.64 2.08 -8.41
N ARG A 12 3.36 3.32 -8.81
CA ARG A 12 2.73 3.60 -10.10
C ARG A 12 3.54 2.98 -11.25
N PRO A 13 2.89 2.29 -12.20
CA PRO A 13 3.59 1.57 -13.28
C PRO A 13 4.22 2.51 -14.30
N ASP A 14 3.84 3.80 -14.30
CA ASP A 14 4.32 4.84 -15.20
C ASP A 14 5.27 5.82 -14.49
N LEU A 15 5.87 5.44 -13.36
CA LEU A 15 6.89 6.23 -12.68
C LEU A 15 8.03 6.55 -13.67
N LYS A 16 8.66 7.71 -13.54
CA LYS A 16 9.75 8.12 -14.43
C LYS A 16 10.77 8.90 -13.62
N SER A 17 12.04 8.62 -13.88
CA SER A 17 13.14 9.35 -13.26
C SER A 17 13.20 10.79 -13.75
N ASN A 18 13.85 11.65 -12.97
CA ASN A 18 13.98 13.09 -13.24
C ASN A 18 12.61 13.81 -13.31
N ILE A 19 11.59 13.27 -12.64
CA ILE A 19 10.28 13.89 -12.47
C ILE A 19 10.01 14.01 -10.96
N GLU A 20 9.53 15.17 -10.56
CA GLU A 20 9.09 15.46 -9.19
C GLU A 20 7.65 14.95 -8.97
N TYR A 21 7.47 14.10 -7.97
CA TYR A 21 6.17 13.61 -7.51
C TYR A 21 5.98 14.07 -6.07
N GLY A 22 5.19 15.13 -5.87
CA GLY A 22 5.04 15.75 -4.56
C GLY A 22 6.28 16.57 -4.20
N CYS A 23 7.03 16.15 -3.17
CA CYS A 23 8.26 16.80 -2.72
C CYS A 23 9.53 15.98 -3.02
N VAL A 24 9.42 14.91 -3.80
CA VAL A 24 10.53 14.00 -4.09
C VAL A 24 10.70 13.82 -5.59
N GLU A 25 11.94 13.94 -6.06
CA GLU A 25 12.33 13.60 -7.42
C GLU A 25 12.64 12.09 -7.52
N ALA A 26 12.01 11.40 -8.47
CA ALA A 26 12.26 9.98 -8.68
C ALA A 26 13.63 9.76 -9.35
N VAL A 27 14.38 8.78 -8.84
CA VAL A 27 15.65 8.33 -9.43
C VAL A 27 15.46 7.05 -10.25
N ASP A 28 16.47 6.67 -11.03
CA ASP A 28 16.41 5.50 -11.92
C ASP A 28 16.22 4.20 -11.13
N GLU A 29 16.81 4.08 -9.95
CA GLU A 29 16.68 2.93 -9.07
C GLU A 29 15.23 2.75 -8.59
N MET A 30 14.55 3.84 -8.23
CA MET A 30 13.12 3.80 -7.87
C MET A 30 12.25 3.31 -9.03
N CYS A 31 12.64 3.62 -10.26
CA CYS A 31 11.92 3.18 -11.45
C CYS A 31 12.00 1.66 -11.67
N THR A 32 12.98 0.96 -11.09
CA THR A 32 13.03 -0.51 -11.12
C THR A 32 11.93 -1.18 -10.28
N LEU A 33 11.30 -0.41 -9.38
CA LEU A 33 10.24 -0.86 -8.47
C LEU A 33 8.82 -0.57 -8.99
N GLN A 34 8.69 -0.09 -10.24
CA GLN A 34 7.40 0.19 -10.87
C GLN A 34 6.46 -1.02 -10.84
N GLY A 35 5.21 -0.78 -10.44
CA GLY A 35 4.17 -1.81 -10.36
C GLY A 35 4.32 -2.78 -9.19
N GLN A 36 5.43 -2.72 -8.44
CA GLN A 36 5.61 -3.54 -7.24
C GLN A 36 4.69 -3.06 -6.11
N ILE A 37 4.31 -3.99 -5.25
CA ILE A 37 3.53 -3.71 -4.05
C ILE A 37 4.51 -3.69 -2.90
N MET A 38 4.60 -2.55 -2.23
CA MET A 38 5.53 -2.27 -1.14
C MET A 38 4.75 -1.88 0.11
N LYS A 39 5.32 -2.14 1.27
CA LYS A 39 4.72 -1.88 2.57
C LYS A 39 5.38 -0.71 3.25
N ILE A 40 4.57 0.23 3.71
CA ILE A 40 5.03 1.42 4.41
C ILE A 40 5.58 1.03 5.79
N SER A 41 6.87 1.25 5.99
CA SER A 41 7.56 1.03 7.26
C SER A 41 7.51 2.27 8.15
N GLU A 42 7.55 3.48 7.56
CA GLU A 42 7.52 4.75 8.29
C GLU A 42 6.76 5.85 7.54
N VAL A 43 6.15 6.77 8.30
CA VAL A 43 5.41 7.94 7.78
C VAL A 43 6.04 9.21 8.36
N CYS A 44 6.74 9.99 7.54
CA CYS A 44 7.27 11.30 7.94
C CYS A 44 6.26 12.41 7.58
N THR A 45 5.51 12.90 8.58
CA THR A 45 4.49 13.93 8.37
C THR A 45 5.07 15.33 8.15
N GLU A 46 6.21 15.64 8.78
CA GLU A 46 6.88 16.94 8.66
C GLU A 46 7.38 17.18 7.23
N ASN A 47 8.03 16.18 6.64
CA ASN A 47 8.62 16.26 5.31
C ASN A 47 7.77 15.61 4.20
N LYS A 48 6.60 15.07 4.58
CA LYS A 48 5.57 14.50 3.67
C LYS A 48 6.06 13.34 2.80
N TYR A 49 6.86 12.42 3.36
CA TYR A 49 7.30 11.22 2.66
C TYR A 49 7.09 9.94 3.48
N TYR A 50 7.14 8.81 2.79
CA TYR A 50 7.06 7.45 3.34
C TYR A 50 8.41 6.74 3.13
N LEU A 51 8.72 5.81 4.03
CA LEU A 51 9.77 4.81 3.85
C LEU A 51 9.12 3.44 3.68
N MET A 52 9.75 2.54 2.93
CA MET A 52 9.24 1.20 2.67
C MET A 52 10.06 0.13 3.41
N GLU A 53 9.48 -1.05 3.56
CA GLU A 53 10.16 -2.20 4.17
C GLU A 53 11.09 -2.88 3.15
N GLU A 54 10.63 -3.00 1.89
CA GLU A 54 11.28 -3.76 0.82
C GLU A 54 12.53 -3.08 0.27
N ASP A 55 12.61 -1.75 0.33
CA ASP A 55 13.81 -0.97 -0.03
C ASP A 55 14.65 -0.57 1.19
N HIS A 56 14.34 -1.13 2.37
CA HIS A 56 15.03 -0.82 3.62
C HIS A 56 15.07 0.68 3.99
N GLY A 57 14.14 1.48 3.47
CA GLY A 57 14.09 2.92 3.67
C GLY A 57 15.13 3.69 2.85
N ASP A 58 15.70 3.08 1.80
CA ASP A 58 16.68 3.72 0.94
C ASP A 58 16.08 4.87 0.10
N PHE A 59 14.77 4.84 -0.15
CA PHE A 59 14.07 5.83 -0.95
C PHE A 59 12.96 6.55 -0.19
N LEU A 60 12.76 7.81 -0.55
CA LEU A 60 11.64 8.62 -0.06
C LEU A 60 10.47 8.48 -1.04
N TRP A 61 9.30 8.12 -0.55
CA TRP A 61 8.11 7.94 -1.38
C TRP A 61 7.02 8.95 -1.03
N THR A 62 6.18 9.31 -2.00
CA THR A 62 5.08 10.26 -1.80
C THR A 62 3.76 9.66 -2.27
N ASP A 63 2.64 10.28 -1.88
CA ASP A 63 1.30 9.83 -2.30
C ASP A 63 1.16 9.84 -3.84
N GLU A 64 1.88 10.72 -4.54
CA GLU A 64 1.89 10.90 -5.99
C GLU A 64 2.69 9.81 -6.76
N MET A 65 3.52 9.04 -6.05
CA MET A 65 4.29 7.91 -6.61
C MET A 65 3.51 6.59 -6.53
N PHE A 66 2.34 6.58 -5.89
CA PHE A 66 1.53 5.38 -5.74
C PHE A 66 0.41 5.31 -6.77
N ASP A 67 0.09 4.08 -7.16
CA ASP A 67 -1.07 3.79 -7.99
C ASP A 67 -2.35 3.97 -7.18
N SER A 68 -3.14 4.97 -7.57
CA SER A 68 -4.45 5.24 -6.94
C SER A 68 -5.55 4.27 -7.39
N SER A 69 -5.31 3.48 -8.43
CA SER A 69 -6.25 2.51 -8.99
C SER A 69 -6.12 1.10 -8.42
N MET A 70 -5.17 0.88 -7.51
CA MET A 70 -4.96 -0.42 -6.88
C MET A 70 -6.22 -0.89 -6.15
N THR A 71 -6.77 -2.01 -6.58
CA THR A 71 -7.98 -2.60 -6.01
C THR A 71 -7.66 -3.46 -4.79
N ASN A 72 -8.65 -3.65 -3.91
CA ASN A 72 -8.50 -4.55 -2.76
C ASN A 72 -8.25 -6.01 -3.18
N GLY A 73 -8.82 -6.44 -4.31
CA GLY A 73 -8.54 -7.76 -4.87
C GLY A 73 -7.08 -7.93 -5.30
N GLU A 74 -6.41 -6.88 -5.75
CA GLU A 74 -4.98 -6.92 -6.07
C GLU A 74 -4.11 -6.96 -4.81
N MET A 75 -4.51 -6.24 -3.75
CA MET A 75 -3.85 -6.36 -2.44
C MET A 75 -3.92 -7.81 -1.93
N ILE A 76 -5.11 -8.43 -1.93
CA ILE A 76 -5.29 -9.81 -1.44
C ILE A 76 -4.41 -10.79 -2.22
N ARG A 77 -4.35 -10.66 -3.57
CA ARG A 77 -3.51 -11.54 -4.41
C ARG A 77 -2.01 -11.34 -4.20
N SER A 78 -1.60 -10.24 -3.59
CA SER A 78 -0.19 -9.93 -3.30
C SER A 78 0.27 -10.38 -1.92
N MET A 79 -0.67 -10.78 -1.05
CA MET A 79 -0.35 -11.29 0.28
C MET A 79 0.19 -12.72 0.18
N SER A 80 1.10 -13.10 1.09
CA SER A 80 1.44 -14.50 1.28
C SER A 80 0.27 -15.26 1.92
N ASP A 81 0.30 -16.59 1.86
CA ASP A 81 -0.70 -17.44 2.52
C ASP A 81 -0.70 -17.19 4.04
N GLU A 82 0.48 -16.98 4.66
CA GLU A 82 0.58 -16.67 6.08
C GLU A 82 0.01 -15.28 6.41
N GLU A 83 0.35 -14.25 5.63
CA GLU A 83 -0.19 -12.90 5.84
C GLU A 83 -1.70 -12.87 5.70
N LEU A 84 -2.23 -13.59 4.69
CA LEU A 84 -3.67 -13.70 4.48
C LEU A 84 -4.34 -14.43 5.65
N ALA A 85 -3.75 -15.51 6.14
CA ALA A 85 -4.26 -16.27 7.27
C ALA A 85 -4.27 -15.44 8.57
N ASP A 86 -3.18 -14.75 8.89
CA ASP A 86 -3.08 -13.88 10.06
C ASP A 86 -4.11 -12.74 10.01
N TRP A 87 -4.26 -12.13 8.84
CA TRP A 87 -5.26 -11.09 8.63
C TRP A 87 -6.70 -11.63 8.78
N LEU A 88 -7.03 -12.81 8.23
CA LEU A 88 -8.34 -13.44 8.40
C LEU A 88 -8.63 -13.75 9.88
N VAL A 89 -7.62 -14.17 10.64
CA VAL A 89 -7.72 -14.40 12.08
C VAL A 89 -7.98 -13.10 12.83
N GLU A 90 -7.33 -12.00 12.47
CA GLU A 90 -7.56 -10.68 13.06
C GLU A 90 -8.99 -10.20 12.81
N VAL A 91 -9.48 -10.31 11.57
CA VAL A 91 -10.87 -9.96 11.23
C VAL A 91 -11.84 -10.78 12.06
N TYR A 92 -11.69 -12.11 12.06
CA TYR A 92 -12.55 -13.00 12.83
C TYR A 92 -12.58 -12.68 14.33
N LYS A 93 -11.45 -12.28 14.92
CA LYS A 93 -11.39 -11.90 16.35
C LYS A 93 -12.13 -10.59 16.66
N ASN A 94 -12.27 -9.69 15.69
CA ASN A 94 -12.84 -8.36 15.87
C ASN A 94 -14.33 -8.24 15.47
N THR A 95 -14.92 -9.27 14.88
CA THR A 95 -16.33 -9.35 14.46
C THR A 95 -17.01 -10.57 15.09
N LYS A 96 -18.31 -10.51 15.40
CA LYS A 96 -18.98 -11.62 16.12
C LYS A 96 -19.72 -12.60 15.20
N THR A 97 -19.89 -12.29 13.90
CA THR A 97 -20.54 -13.19 12.94
C THR A 97 -19.93 -13.12 11.54
N PHE A 98 -20.06 -14.20 10.76
CA PHE A 98 -19.60 -14.25 9.36
C PHE A 98 -20.31 -13.24 8.46
N ASP A 99 -21.58 -12.91 8.75
CA ASP A 99 -22.33 -11.90 8.01
C ASP A 99 -21.80 -10.48 8.26
N GLU A 100 -21.41 -10.16 9.50
CA GLU A 100 -20.72 -8.90 9.82
C GLU A 100 -19.35 -8.82 9.15
N ILE A 101 -18.63 -9.94 9.06
CA ILE A 101 -17.36 -10.00 8.30
C ILE A 101 -17.63 -9.73 6.82
N TYR A 102 -18.61 -10.39 6.23
CA TYR A 102 -18.93 -10.24 4.81
C TYR A 102 -19.35 -8.81 4.46
N GLU A 103 -20.24 -8.19 5.24
CA GLU A 103 -20.64 -6.79 5.01
C GLU A 103 -19.50 -5.82 5.31
N TRP A 104 -18.66 -6.06 6.33
CA TRP A 104 -17.47 -5.23 6.57
C TRP A 104 -16.45 -5.31 5.42
N LEU A 105 -16.21 -6.51 4.87
CA LEU A 105 -15.37 -6.69 3.69
C LEU A 105 -15.97 -5.98 2.48
N LYS A 106 -17.27 -6.06 2.31
CA LYS A 106 -17.97 -5.42 1.20
C LYS A 106 -17.92 -3.88 1.31
N GLU A 107 -18.19 -3.31 2.47
CA GLU A 107 -18.15 -1.86 2.72
C GLU A 107 -16.72 -1.31 2.65
N ARG A 108 -15.76 -2.00 3.26
CA ARG A 108 -14.37 -1.52 3.29
C ARG A 108 -13.65 -1.77 1.98
N TRP A 109 -14.02 -2.81 1.23
CA TRP A 109 -13.22 -3.31 0.12
C TRP A 109 -13.92 -3.55 -1.23
N CYS A 110 -15.25 -3.50 -1.32
CA CYS A 110 -15.96 -3.62 -2.59
C CYS A 110 -16.52 -2.29 -3.13
N GLU A 111 -16.43 -1.17 -2.40
CA GLU A 111 -16.76 0.15 -2.97
C GLU A 111 -15.62 0.67 -3.85
N GLY A 112 -15.58 0.15 -5.07
CA GLY A 112 -14.70 0.59 -6.16
C GLY A 112 -15.18 0.14 -7.53
N GLU A 113 -16.50 -0.08 -7.69
CA GLU A 113 -17.16 -0.26 -9.00
C GLU A 113 -17.71 1.07 -9.52
#